data_AF-A0A3M2CL56-F1
#
_entry.id   AF-A0A3M2CL56-F1
#
_cell.length_a   1.000
_cell.length_b   1.000
_cell.length_c   1.000
_cell.angle_alpha   90.00
_cell.angle_beta   90.00
_cell.angle_gamma   90.00
#
_symmetry.space_group_name_H-M   'P 1'
#
loop_
_entity.id
_entity.type
_entity.pdbx_description
1 polymer ?
#
loop_
_entity_poly.entity_id
_entity_poly.type
_entity_poly.pdbx_seq_one_letter_code
_entity_poly.pdbx_strand_id
1 'polypeptide(L)'
;MIAPGGRMQLRALHEGTSSLPAVALAAPDREGDTFAKTTPEAMLHGVYFGVRGLVRTVVERFAARFGAYPTVIATGGDAALFFDDDEFVERIVPDLTLRGIALAAQAALADAPEDA
;
A
#
# COMPACT_ATOMS: atom_id res chain seq x y z
N MET A 1 2.85 3.10 11.39
CA MET A 1 1.84 4.11 11.03
C MET A 1 0.62 3.39 10.47
N ILE A 2 -0.56 4.01 10.58
CA ILE A 2 -1.82 3.49 10.02
C ILE A 2 -2.46 4.65 9.25
N ALA A 3 -2.86 4.40 8.00
CA ALA A 3 -3.42 5.39 7.09
C ALA A 3 -4.56 4.78 6.27
N PRO A 4 -5.50 5.58 5.73
CA PRO A 4 -6.57 5.07 4.89
C PRO A 4 -6.02 4.49 3.57
N GLY A 5 -6.54 3.33 3.15
CA GLY A 5 -6.19 2.73 1.85
C GLY A 5 -6.77 3.51 0.66
N GLY A 6 -6.23 3.31 -0.55
CA GLY A 6 -6.61 4.10 -1.72
C GLY A 6 -8.11 4.08 -2.05
N ARG A 7 -8.74 2.90 -2.01
CA ARG A 7 -10.20 2.77 -2.23
C ARG A 7 -11.01 3.56 -1.19
N MET A 8 -10.55 3.56 0.06
CA MET A 8 -11.19 4.32 1.14
C MET A 8 -11.04 5.82 0.93
N GLN A 9 -9.87 6.29 0.50
CA GLN A 9 -9.62 7.70 0.22
C GLN A 9 -10.52 8.21 -0.93
N LEU A 10 -10.61 7.49 -2.04
CA LEU A 10 -11.50 7.84 -3.17
C LEU A 10 -12.97 7.85 -2.75
N ARG A 11 -13.40 6.86 -1.97
CA ARG A 11 -14.76 6.82 -1.42
C ARG A 11 -15.05 8.02 -0.51
N ALA A 12 -14.11 8.37 0.37
CA ALA A 12 -14.27 9.50 1.27
C ALA A 12 -14.37 10.84 0.51
N LEU A 13 -13.64 11.01 -0.60
CA LEU A 13 -13.78 12.19 -1.45
C LEU A 13 -15.18 12.29 -2.07
N HIS A 14 -15.72 11.17 -2.57
CA HIS A 14 -17.06 11.13 -3.12
C HIS A 14 -18.15 11.39 -2.07
N GLU A 15 -18.09 10.67 -0.93
CA GLU A 15 -19.09 10.77 0.13
C GLU A 15 -19.01 12.09 0.92
N GLY A 16 -17.82 12.68 1.02
CA GLY A 16 -17.56 13.90 1.78
C GLY A 16 -17.75 15.21 1.01
N THR A 17 -18.15 15.15 -0.27
CA THR A 17 -18.34 16.34 -1.11
C THR A 17 -19.59 16.22 -1.97
N SER A 18 -20.14 17.35 -2.43
CA SER A 18 -21.38 17.36 -3.21
C SER A 18 -21.21 16.99 -4.69
N SER A 19 -20.01 17.17 -5.23
CA SER A 19 -19.79 17.23 -6.69
C SER A 19 -18.73 16.27 -7.20
N LEU A 20 -17.96 15.62 -6.32
CA LEU A 20 -16.95 14.66 -6.75
C LEU A 20 -17.62 13.33 -7.10
N PRO A 21 -17.35 12.75 -8.28
CA PRO A 21 -17.95 11.48 -8.69
C PRO A 21 -17.31 10.29 -7.95
N ALA A 22 -17.98 9.15 -7.98
CA ALA A 22 -17.39 7.89 -7.55
C ALA A 22 -16.31 7.47 -8.56
N VAL A 23 -15.09 7.19 -8.07
CA VAL A 23 -13.94 6.81 -8.88
C VAL A 23 -13.41 5.46 -8.41
N ALA A 24 -13.17 4.55 -9.36
CA ALA A 24 -12.54 3.27 -9.07
C ALA A 24 -11.02 3.45 -8.96
N LEU A 25 -10.40 2.77 -7.99
CA LEU A 25 -8.95 2.74 -7.88
C LEU A 25 -8.35 1.96 -9.06
N ALA A 26 -7.41 2.58 -9.76
CA ALA A 26 -6.65 2.04 -10.87
C ALA A 26 -5.26 2.71 -10.90
N ALA A 27 -4.28 2.09 -11.56
CA ALA A 27 -3.05 2.79 -11.91
C ALA A 27 -3.35 3.82 -13.02
N PRO A 28 -2.86 5.07 -12.93
CA PRO A 28 -2.97 6.03 -14.01
C PRO A 28 -2.29 5.55 -15.30
N ASP A 29 -2.77 6.00 -16.46
CA ASP A 29 -2.18 5.65 -17.75
C ASP A 29 -0.74 6.17 -17.85
N ARG A 30 0.19 5.29 -18.25
CA ARG A 30 1.65 5.56 -18.29
C ARG A 30 2.06 6.69 -19.25
N GLU A 31 1.19 7.07 -20.19
CA GLU A 31 1.42 8.14 -21.17
C GLU A 31 0.90 9.52 -20.71
N GLY A 32 0.29 9.60 -19.53
CA GLY A 32 -0.31 10.83 -19.00
C GLY A 32 0.65 11.65 -18.16
N ASP A 33 0.82 12.91 -18.56
CA ASP A 33 1.38 14.00 -17.76
C ASP A 33 0.84 13.96 -16.30
N THR A 34 1.69 14.25 -15.31
CA THR A 34 1.31 14.29 -13.87
C THR A 34 0.08 15.19 -13.65
N PHE A 35 -0.10 16.18 -14.52
CA PHE A 35 -1.23 17.09 -14.54
C PHE A 35 -2.51 16.43 -15.09
N ALA A 36 -3.37 16.03 -14.16
CA ALA A 36 -4.72 15.58 -14.48
C ALA A 36 -5.54 16.66 -15.19
N LYS A 37 -6.33 16.26 -16.20
CA LYS A 37 -7.16 17.15 -17.03
C LYS A 37 -8.64 17.08 -16.68
N THR A 38 -9.04 16.08 -15.91
CA THR A 38 -10.43 15.91 -15.45
C THR A 38 -10.49 15.72 -13.92
N THR A 39 -11.64 16.01 -13.32
CA THR A 39 -11.84 15.81 -11.87
C THR A 39 -11.65 14.34 -11.44
N PRO A 40 -12.20 13.32 -12.13
CA PRO A 40 -11.93 11.93 -11.78
C PRO A 40 -10.45 11.57 -11.82
N GLU A 41 -9.75 12.03 -12.85
CA GLU A 41 -8.31 11.83 -13.01
C GLU A 41 -7.51 12.52 -11.91
N ALA A 42 -7.89 13.74 -11.52
CA ALA A 42 -7.25 14.47 -10.43
C ALA A 42 -7.41 13.76 -9.08
N MET A 43 -8.61 13.21 -8.81
CA MET A 43 -8.85 12.37 -7.63
C MET A 43 -8.00 11.10 -7.66
N LEU A 44 -7.96 10.42 -8.81
CA LEU A 44 -7.20 9.19 -8.99
C LEU A 44 -5.70 9.44 -8.81
N HIS A 45 -5.14 10.44 -9.49
CA HIS A 45 -3.72 10.82 -9.38
C HIS A 45 -3.36 11.23 -7.96
N GLY A 46 -4.20 12.06 -7.32
CA GLY A 46 -3.98 12.51 -5.94
C GLY A 46 -3.89 11.36 -4.95
N VAL A 47 -4.80 10.38 -5.05
CA VAL A 47 -4.74 9.18 -4.19
C VAL A 47 -3.59 8.25 -4.58
N TYR A 48 -3.40 8.00 -5.87
CA TYR A 48 -2.39 7.08 -6.38
C TYR A 48 -0.97 7.50 -5.97
N PHE A 49 -0.59 8.72 -6.33
CA PHE A 49 0.72 9.29 -6.00
C PHE A 49 0.83 9.66 -4.52
N GLY A 50 -0.29 10.06 -3.88
CA GLY A 50 -0.33 10.36 -2.46
C GLY A 50 0.03 9.16 -1.58
N VAL A 51 -0.49 7.97 -1.90
CA VAL A 51 -0.15 6.72 -1.18
C VAL A 51 1.33 6.37 -1.37
N ARG A 52 1.86 6.44 -2.59
CA ARG A 52 3.29 6.18 -2.86
C ARG A 52 4.19 7.17 -2.13
N GLY A 53 3.83 8.45 -2.15
CA GLY A 53 4.53 9.51 -1.42
C GLY A 53 4.53 9.28 0.09
N LEU A 54 3.38 8.90 0.66
CA LEU A 54 3.27 8.56 2.08
C LEU A 54 4.23 7.43 2.44
N VAL A 55 4.22 6.32 1.70
CA VAL A 55 5.12 5.17 1.95
C VAL A 55 6.58 5.61 1.87
N ARG A 56 6.96 6.35 0.83
CA ARG A 56 8.33 6.84 0.66
C ARG A 56 8.79 7.69 1.84
N THR A 57 8.03 8.70 2.22
CA THR A 57 8.36 9.59 3.35
C THR A 57 8.43 8.81 4.67
N VAL A 58 7.53 7.84 4.89
CA VAL A 58 7.56 6.97 6.07
C VAL A 58 8.88 6.20 6.15
N VAL A 59 9.26 5.53 5.06
CA VAL A 59 10.47 4.70 5.00
C VAL A 59 11.72 5.57 5.13
N GLU A 60 11.78 6.74 4.48
CA GLU A 60 12.89 7.69 4.62
C GLU A 60 13.07 8.13 6.08
N ARG A 61 11.97 8.36 6.81
CA ARG A 61 12.03 8.68 8.25
C ARG A 61 12.58 7.52 9.08
N PHE A 62 12.22 6.28 8.76
CA PHE A 62 12.81 5.10 9.39
C PHE A 62 14.30 4.97 9.05
N ALA A 63 14.66 5.12 7.77
CA ALA A 63 16.04 5.03 7.31
C ALA A 63 16.94 6.04 8.03
N ALA A 64 16.50 7.29 8.17
CA ALA A 64 17.20 8.31 8.92
C ALA A 64 17.42 7.93 10.40
N ARG A 65 16.46 7.23 11.02
CA ARG A 65 16.56 6.78 12.41
C ARG A 65 17.46 5.55 12.59
N PHE A 66 17.47 4.64 11.60
CA PHE A 66 18.24 3.40 11.63
C PHE A 66 19.67 3.55 11.07
N GLY A 67 19.95 4.60 10.29
CA GLY A 67 21.25 4.83 9.65
C GLY A 67 21.45 4.06 8.34
N ALA A 68 20.42 3.37 7.86
CA ALA A 68 20.43 2.64 6.59
C ALA A 68 19.00 2.49 6.06
N TYR A 69 18.85 2.32 4.74
CA TYR A 69 17.56 2.00 4.15
C TYR A 69 17.16 0.57 4.53
N PRO A 70 15.97 0.36 5.13
CA PRO A 70 15.46 -0.98 5.39
C PRO A 70 14.99 -1.61 4.09
N THR A 71 14.93 -2.94 4.07
CA THR A 71 14.20 -3.67 3.02
C THR A 71 12.72 -3.33 3.09
N VAL A 72 12.17 -2.84 1.98
CA VAL A 72 10.75 -2.50 1.86
C VAL A 72 9.98 -3.65 1.22
N ILE A 73 9.00 -4.19 1.96
CA ILE A 73 8.11 -5.26 1.49
C ILE A 73 6.67 -4.75 1.48
N ALA A 74 5.98 -4.86 0.35
CA ALA A 74 4.56 -4.58 0.22
C ALA A 74 3.73 -5.87 0.26
N THR A 75 2.51 -5.78 0.79
CA THR A 75 1.54 -6.89 0.86
C THR A 75 0.11 -6.34 0.82
N GLY A 76 -0.88 -7.22 0.74
CA GLY A 76 -2.29 -6.88 0.59
C GLY A 76 -2.74 -6.76 -0.86
N GLY A 77 -4.05 -6.68 -1.07
CA GLY A 77 -4.67 -6.80 -2.40
C GLY A 77 -4.32 -5.68 -3.38
N ASP A 78 -4.07 -4.46 -2.90
CA ASP A 78 -3.76 -3.30 -3.75
C ASP A 78 -2.23 -3.13 -3.96
N ALA A 79 -1.37 -3.98 -3.38
CA ALA A 79 0.07 -3.78 -3.39
C ALA A 79 0.66 -3.72 -4.81
N ALA A 80 0.28 -4.65 -5.67
CA ALA A 80 0.72 -4.67 -7.06
C ALA A 80 0.25 -3.41 -7.82
N LEU A 81 -1.00 -2.97 -7.58
CA LEU A 81 -1.51 -1.77 -8.22
C LEU A 81 -0.63 -0.54 -7.96
N PHE A 82 -0.11 -0.38 -6.74
CA PHE A 82 0.70 0.79 -6.38
C PHE A 82 2.19 0.64 -6.70
N PHE A 83 2.72 -0.58 -6.64
CA PHE A 83 4.17 -0.80 -6.52
C PHE A 83 4.76 -1.80 -7.52
N ASP A 84 3.97 -2.39 -8.42
CA ASP A 84 4.51 -3.33 -9.41
C ASP A 84 5.52 -2.66 -10.37
N ASP A 85 5.40 -1.35 -10.58
CA ASP A 85 6.32 -0.53 -11.37
C ASP A 85 7.23 0.40 -10.55
N ASP A 86 7.37 0.12 -9.25
CA ASP A 86 8.06 0.96 -8.30
C ASP A 86 9.39 0.33 -7.88
N GLU A 87 10.50 1.04 -8.11
CA GLU A 87 11.84 0.56 -7.72
C GLU A 87 12.13 0.70 -6.22
N PHE A 88 11.29 1.42 -5.46
CA PHE A 88 11.48 1.65 -4.04
C PHE A 88 10.96 0.49 -3.17
N VAL A 89 9.98 -0.26 -3.68
CA VAL A 89 9.51 -1.50 -3.04
C VAL A 89 10.27 -2.68 -3.62
N GLU A 90 11.09 -3.33 -2.80
CA GLU A 90 11.95 -4.44 -3.27
C GLU A 90 11.17 -5.72 -3.56
N ARG A 91 10.09 -5.98 -2.80
CA ARG A 91 9.28 -7.20 -2.94
C ARG A 91 7.81 -6.96 -2.64
N ILE A 92 6.94 -7.54 -3.46
CA ILE A 92 5.52 -7.72 -3.16
C ILE A 92 5.29 -9.17 -2.75
N VAL A 93 4.72 -9.38 -1.56
CA VAL A 93 4.43 -10.70 -1.00
C VAL A 93 2.93 -10.77 -0.65
N PRO A 94 2.04 -11.21 -1.56
CA PRO A 94 0.59 -11.14 -1.39
C PRO A 94 0.05 -11.92 -0.18
N ASP A 95 0.72 -13.01 0.17
CA ASP A 95 0.34 -13.97 1.20
C ASP A 95 1.15 -13.82 2.50
N LEU A 96 1.78 -12.66 2.72
CA LEU A 96 2.69 -12.42 3.85
C LEU A 96 2.06 -12.76 5.20
N THR A 97 0.82 -12.32 5.43
CA THR A 97 0.08 -12.63 6.66
C THR A 97 -0.16 -14.13 6.82
N LEU A 98 -0.52 -14.84 5.74
CA LEU A 98 -0.76 -16.28 5.78
C LEU A 98 0.51 -17.07 6.08
N ARG A 99 1.65 -16.65 5.51
CA ARG A 99 2.97 -17.21 5.85
C ARG A 99 3.29 -17.01 7.33
N GLY A 100 3.04 -15.81 7.85
CA GLY A 100 3.23 -15.49 9.26
C GLY A 100 2.39 -16.38 10.18
N ILE A 101 1.11 -16.61 9.84
CA ILE A 101 0.23 -17.51 10.58
C ILE A 101 0.76 -18.95 10.55
N ALA A 102 1.17 -19.45 9.38
CA ALA A 102 1.69 -20.80 9.23
C ALA A 102 2.96 -21.02 10.08
N LEU A 103 3.90 -20.08 10.06
CA LEU A 103 5.12 -20.13 10.86
C LEU A 103 4.82 -20.07 12.37
N ALA A 104 3.91 -19.19 12.79
CA ALA A 104 3.53 -19.08 14.18
C ALA A 104 2.85 -20.37 14.69
N ALA A 105 1.99 -20.98 13.88
CA ALA A 105 1.34 -22.25 14.21
C ALA A 105 2.36 -23.40 14.32
N GLN A 106 3.33 -23.48 13.39
CA GLN A 106 4.41 -24.47 13.44
C GLN A 106 5.25 -24.35 14.71
N ALA A 107 5.62 -23.12 15.09
CA ALA A 107 6.36 -22.88 16.33
C ALA A 107 5.56 -23.32 17.56
N ALA A 108 4.28 -22.96 17.63
CA ALA A 108 3.42 -23.34 18.75
C ALA A 108 3.22 -24.86 18.89
N LEU A 109 3.18 -25.60 17.78
CA LEU A 109 3.08 -27.06 17.79
C LEU A 109 4.40 -27.74 18.16
N ALA A 110 5.54 -27.15 17.82
CA ALA A 110 6.86 -27.68 18.20
C ALA A 110 7.15 -27.52 19.70
N ASP A 111 6.62 -26.47 20.32
CA ASP A 111 6.73 -26.22 21.77
C ASP A 111 5.66 -26.96 22.60
N ALA A 112 4.73 -27.68 21.96
CA ALA A 112 3.71 -28.45 22.65
C ALA A 112 4.34 -29.72 23.27
N PRO A 113 4.11 -30.00 24.57
CA PRO A 113 4.62 -31.22 25.20
C PRO A 113 4.03 -32.45 24.51
N GLU A 114 4.84 -33.49 24.30
CA GLU A 114 4.51 -34.70 23.52
C GLU A 114 3.31 -35.51 24.05
N ASP A 115 2.78 -35.20 25.25
CA ASP A 115 1.77 -36.00 25.95
C ASP A 115 0.55 -35.20 26.44
N ALA A 116 -0.18 -34.51 25.55
CA ALA A 116 -1.51 -33.94 25.85
C ALA A 116 -2.63 -34.60 25.04
#